data_AF-A0A1U0U5R6-F1
#
_entry.id   AF-A0A1U0U5R6-F1
#
_cell.length_a   1.000
_cell.length_b   1.000
_cell.length_c   1.000
_cell.angle_alpha   90.00
_cell.angle_beta   90.00
_cell.angle_gamma   90.00
#
_symmetry.space_group_name_H-M   'P 1'
#
loop_
_entity.id
_entity.type
_entity.pdbx_description
1 polymer ?
#
loop_
_entity_poly.entity_id
_entity_poly.type
_entity_poly.pdbx_seq_one_letter_code
_entity_poly.pdbx_strand_id
1 'polypeptide(L)'
;MQLATNENHALIRFDSFQQLITWTESAPDHRSGPMRTDPEFHGGTSSMKELLQMARDGLPRDGIKALQLATETLQDIERELNHQIFQADYNVSGCDVDVARYLSGEPENMIDYTMAETARLSRVVTLVVGIGVPGQVSARKIQEHGHSLMALSEAIDQTGLQSEIWVDDVSVNSRGTHNALVNHSGRVAVRIKAPGESFDPGMFMFALTHAGMLRGLTFNAMHAFPAPWIGQLNIGNGYGWATREFIATDDYPDGALYIPPILNNRDAGISVKGTLRELGLLKD
;
A
#
# COMPACT_ATOMS: atom_id res chain seq x y z
N MET A 1 -10.76 8.24 12.86
CA MET A 1 -11.55 7.07 12.45
C MET A 1 -12.84 7.58 11.86
N GLN A 2 -13.16 7.16 10.64
CA GLN A 2 -14.46 7.38 10.01
C GLN A 2 -15.13 6.02 9.90
N LEU A 3 -16.42 5.92 10.26
CA LEU A 3 -17.22 4.72 10.08
C LEU A 3 -18.34 5.05 9.12
N ALA A 4 -18.42 4.31 8.02
CA ALA A 4 -19.48 4.41 7.03
C ALA A 4 -20.13 3.05 6.82
N THR A 5 -21.43 3.03 6.58
CA THR A 5 -22.17 1.80 6.28
C THR A 5 -23.23 2.07 5.24
N ASN A 6 -23.42 1.14 4.31
CA ASN A 6 -24.59 1.04 3.46
C ASN A 6 -25.25 -0.34 3.65
N GLU A 7 -26.18 -0.70 2.77
CA GLU A 7 -26.94 -1.97 2.89
C GLU A 7 -26.04 -3.21 2.93
N ASN A 8 -24.98 -3.24 2.11
CA ASN A 8 -24.15 -4.43 1.87
C ASN A 8 -22.66 -4.21 2.14
N HIS A 9 -22.29 -3.04 2.63
CA HIS A 9 -20.90 -2.68 2.93
C HIS A 9 -20.76 -1.86 4.23
N ALA A 10 -19.73 -2.15 5.01
CA ALA A 10 -19.26 -1.31 6.11
C ALA A 10 -17.77 -1.00 5.95
N LEU A 11 -17.39 0.24 6.22
CA LEU A 11 -16.03 0.75 6.13
C LEU A 11 -15.63 1.43 7.44
N ILE A 12 -14.49 1.03 7.99
CA ILE A 12 -13.73 1.82 8.96
C ILE A 12 -12.52 2.37 8.23
N ARG A 13 -12.39 3.70 8.19
CA ARG A 13 -11.29 4.40 7.52
C ARG A 13 -10.42 5.14 8.52
N PHE A 14 -9.11 5.00 8.33
CA PHE A 14 -8.09 5.78 8.99
C PHE A 14 -7.24 6.51 7.94
N ASP A 15 -7.20 7.84 8.02
CA ASP A 15 -6.51 8.68 7.01
C ASP A 15 -4.98 8.76 7.25
N SER A 16 -4.50 8.12 8.32
CA SER A 16 -3.08 7.89 8.59
C SER A 16 -2.88 6.67 9.51
N PHE A 17 -1.70 6.07 9.45
CA PHE A 17 -1.31 4.98 10.34
C PHE A 17 -1.29 5.41 11.82
N GLN A 18 -0.85 6.64 12.10
CA GLN A 18 -0.90 7.22 13.44
C GLN A 18 -2.34 7.31 13.98
N GLN A 19 -3.33 7.60 13.12
CA GLN A 19 -4.72 7.63 13.53
C GLN A 19 -5.24 6.25 13.98
N LEU A 20 -4.80 5.18 13.32
CA LEU A 20 -5.10 3.79 13.74
C LEU A 20 -4.47 3.49 15.10
N ILE A 21 -3.19 3.83 15.31
CA ILE A 21 -2.48 3.63 16.58
C ILE A 21 -3.21 4.34 17.71
N THR A 22 -3.43 5.66 17.57
CA THR A 22 -4.08 6.48 18.60
C THR A 22 -5.51 6.02 18.89
N TRP A 23 -6.27 5.61 17.87
CA TRP A 23 -7.59 5.05 18.10
C TRP A 23 -7.51 3.75 18.91
N THR A 24 -6.60 2.85 18.53
CA THR A 24 -6.43 1.53 19.16
C THR A 24 -5.99 1.65 20.63
N GLU A 25 -5.20 2.67 20.99
CA GLU A 25 -4.82 2.95 22.39
C GLU A 25 -6.03 3.27 23.29
N SER A 26 -7.06 3.90 22.73
CA SER A 26 -8.26 4.32 23.44
C SER A 26 -9.42 3.32 23.34
N ALA A 27 -9.36 2.43 22.35
CA ALA A 27 -10.40 1.44 22.10
C ALA A 27 -10.32 0.28 23.10
N PRO A 28 -11.44 -0.44 23.34
CA PRO A 28 -11.40 -1.67 24.10
C PRO A 28 -10.42 -2.69 23.48
N ASP A 29 -9.70 -3.38 24.34
CA ASP A 29 -8.75 -4.42 23.95
C ASP A 29 -9.47 -5.75 23.74
N HIS A 30 -9.58 -6.18 22.49
CA HIS A 30 -10.17 -7.46 22.11
C HIS A 30 -9.14 -8.52 21.70
N ARG A 31 -7.83 -8.20 21.75
CA ARG A 31 -6.79 -9.03 21.10
C ARG A 31 -5.68 -9.51 22.04
N SER A 32 -5.41 -8.85 23.17
CA SER A 32 -4.35 -9.30 24.10
C SER A 32 -4.59 -10.71 24.66
N GLY A 33 -5.85 -11.13 24.84
CA GLY A 33 -6.20 -12.49 25.26
C GLY A 33 -5.72 -13.53 24.24
N PRO A 34 -6.21 -13.50 22.99
CA PRO A 34 -5.75 -14.36 21.91
C PRO A 34 -4.24 -14.29 21.62
N MET A 35 -3.63 -13.10 21.69
CA MET A 35 -2.19 -12.92 21.50
C MET A 35 -1.36 -13.68 22.53
N ARG A 36 -1.82 -13.75 23.78
CA ARG A 36 -1.12 -14.49 24.83
C ARG A 36 -1.18 -16.00 24.61
N THR A 37 -2.27 -16.51 24.06
CA THR A 37 -2.45 -17.94 23.82
C THR A 37 -1.71 -18.44 22.59
N ASP A 38 -1.56 -17.59 21.57
CA ASP A 38 -0.84 -17.92 20.33
C ASP A 38 -0.05 -16.71 19.82
N PRO A 39 1.11 -16.39 20.42
CA PRO A 39 1.92 -15.25 20.02
C PRO A 39 2.41 -15.38 18.57
N GLU A 40 2.79 -16.59 18.14
CA GLU A 40 3.33 -16.83 16.80
C GLU A 40 2.34 -16.47 15.70
N PHE A 41 1.06 -16.81 15.87
CA PHE A 41 0.01 -16.42 14.94
C PHE A 41 -0.12 -14.89 14.80
N HIS A 42 0.22 -14.13 15.84
CA HIS A 42 0.16 -12.67 15.88
C HIS A 42 1.50 -11.99 15.53
N GLY A 43 2.49 -12.74 15.06
CA GLY A 43 3.81 -12.20 14.69
C GLY A 43 4.79 -12.13 15.86
N GLY A 44 4.56 -12.87 16.94
CA GLY A 44 5.42 -12.94 18.11
C GLY A 44 5.07 -11.96 19.23
N THR A 45 4.02 -11.14 19.07
CA THR A 45 3.55 -10.22 20.12
C THR A 45 2.55 -10.89 21.05
N SER A 46 2.70 -10.66 22.35
CA SER A 46 1.87 -11.27 23.40
C SER A 46 0.75 -10.37 23.95
N SER A 47 0.73 -9.09 23.54
CA SER A 47 -0.28 -8.12 23.97
C SER A 47 -0.43 -6.96 22.98
N MET A 48 -1.58 -6.27 23.05
CA MET A 48 -1.81 -5.04 22.28
C MET A 48 -0.83 -3.93 22.65
N LYS A 49 -0.39 -3.85 23.91
CA LYS A 49 0.61 -2.86 24.34
C LYS A 49 1.96 -3.06 23.61
N GLU A 50 2.42 -4.31 23.55
CA GLU A 50 3.65 -4.68 22.85
C GLU A 50 3.52 -4.43 21.34
N LEU A 51 2.39 -4.84 20.75
CA LEU A 51 2.12 -4.61 19.33
C LEU A 51 2.06 -3.12 18.98
N LEU A 52 1.39 -2.29 19.80
CA LEU A 52 1.32 -0.84 19.59
C LEU A 52 2.70 -0.19 19.71
N GLN A 53 3.55 -0.67 20.63
CA GLN A 53 4.93 -0.19 20.71
C GLN A 53 5.69 -0.52 19.42
N MET A 54 5.61 -1.75 18.95
CA MET A 54 6.23 -2.17 17.69
C MET A 54 5.66 -1.40 16.48
N ALA A 55 4.36 -1.11 16.46
CA ALA A 55 3.75 -0.30 15.42
C ALA A 55 4.32 1.13 15.39
N ARG A 56 4.52 1.75 16.56
CA ARG A 56 5.12 3.10 16.67
C ARG A 56 6.59 3.11 16.27
N ASP A 57 7.35 2.11 16.72
CA ASP A 57 8.77 2.02 16.44
C ASP A 57 9.06 1.56 14.99
N GLY A 58 8.06 0.95 14.35
CA GLY A 58 8.20 0.28 13.07
C GLY A 58 9.14 -0.94 13.16
N LEU A 59 9.62 -1.39 12.00
CA LEU A 59 10.65 -2.41 11.87
C LEU A 59 11.90 -1.83 11.18
N PRO A 60 12.73 -1.00 11.84
CA PRO A 60 13.80 -0.25 11.16
C PRO A 60 14.82 -1.14 10.44
N ARG A 61 15.18 -2.29 11.04
CA ARG A 61 16.12 -3.24 10.44
C ARG A 61 15.57 -3.87 9.17
N ASP A 62 14.29 -4.26 9.20
CA ASP A 62 13.61 -4.81 8.03
C ASP A 62 13.38 -3.74 6.96
N GLY A 63 13.09 -2.50 7.37
CA GLY A 63 12.99 -1.34 6.48
C GLY A 63 14.29 -1.08 5.71
N ILE A 64 15.44 -1.05 6.40
CA ILE A 64 16.76 -0.88 5.76
C ILE A 64 17.02 -2.03 4.79
N LYS A 65 16.76 -3.27 5.20
CA LYS A 65 16.96 -4.44 4.35
C LYS A 65 16.06 -4.40 3.12
N ALA A 66 14.80 -3.99 3.27
CA ALA A 66 13.84 -3.89 2.18
C ALA A 66 14.24 -2.82 1.17
N LEU A 67 14.75 -1.66 1.63
CA LEU A 67 15.29 -0.63 0.76
C LEU A 67 16.52 -1.13 -0.02
N GLN A 68 17.41 -1.90 0.60
CA GLN A 68 18.56 -2.50 -0.08
C GLN A 68 18.10 -3.45 -1.18
N LEU A 69 17.17 -4.36 -0.86
CA LEU A 69 16.61 -5.32 -1.84
C LEU A 69 15.84 -4.60 -2.96
N ALA A 70 15.10 -3.55 -2.64
CA ALA A 70 14.44 -2.70 -3.62
C ALA A 70 15.46 -2.06 -4.55
N THR A 71 16.51 -1.44 -4.01
CA THR A 71 17.58 -0.81 -4.79
C THR A 71 18.24 -1.80 -5.75
N GLU A 72 18.57 -3.01 -5.27
CA GLU A 72 19.12 -4.09 -6.11
C GLU A 72 18.16 -4.48 -7.23
N THR A 73 16.87 -4.64 -6.93
CA THR A 73 15.83 -4.96 -7.92
C THR A 73 15.69 -3.84 -8.96
N LEU A 74 15.89 -2.59 -8.55
CA LEU A 74 15.69 -1.41 -9.39
C LEU A 74 16.85 -1.15 -10.34
N GLN A 75 18.09 -1.49 -9.96
CA GLN A 75 19.25 -1.39 -10.87
C GLN A 75 19.03 -2.16 -12.18
N ASP A 76 18.30 -3.26 -12.14
CA ASP A 76 18.00 -4.08 -13.30
C ASP A 76 16.90 -3.49 -14.21
N ILE A 77 16.11 -2.53 -13.71
CA ILE A 77 14.97 -1.93 -14.45
C ILE A 77 15.09 -0.43 -14.67
N GLU A 78 16.06 0.25 -14.04
CA GLU A 78 16.22 1.70 -14.09
C GLU A 78 16.21 2.23 -15.54
N ARG A 79 16.93 1.56 -16.46
CA ARG A 79 16.97 1.96 -17.88
C ARG A 79 15.63 1.80 -18.61
N GLU A 80 14.81 0.86 -18.14
CA GLU A 80 13.47 0.56 -18.67
C GLU A 80 12.41 1.53 -18.11
N LEU A 81 12.69 2.29 -17.04
CA LEU A 81 11.71 3.23 -16.47
C LEU A 81 11.40 4.39 -17.43
N ASN A 82 10.12 4.75 -17.49
CA ASN A 82 9.64 5.97 -18.14
C ASN A 82 9.81 7.15 -17.19
N HIS A 83 11.01 7.72 -17.17
CA HIS A 83 11.24 8.99 -16.49
C HIS A 83 10.46 10.11 -17.17
N GLN A 84 10.07 11.13 -16.40
CA GLN A 84 9.67 12.40 -16.99
C GLN A 84 10.87 12.99 -17.73
N ILE A 85 10.80 13.03 -19.07
CA ILE A 85 11.87 13.56 -19.92
C ILE A 85 11.58 15.03 -20.18
N PHE A 86 12.58 15.88 -19.93
CA PHE A 86 12.58 17.26 -20.41
C PHE A 86 13.04 17.27 -21.87
N GLN A 87 12.24 17.86 -22.75
CA GLN A 87 12.63 18.11 -24.11
C GLN A 87 13.41 19.44 -24.14
N ALA A 88 14.63 19.37 -24.65
CA ALA A 88 15.46 20.54 -24.88
C ALA A 88 15.14 21.10 -26.27
N ASP A 89 14.52 22.27 -26.32
CA ASP A 89 14.22 22.97 -27.57
C ASP A 89 15.07 24.23 -27.67
N TYR A 90 15.63 24.47 -28.86
CA TYR A 90 16.37 25.69 -29.15
C TYR A 90 15.41 26.84 -29.40
N ASN A 91 15.66 27.97 -28.75
CA ASN A 91 14.79 29.13 -28.78
C ASN A 91 15.60 30.42 -28.63
N VAL A 92 14.98 31.58 -28.80
CA VAL A 92 15.63 32.88 -28.61
C VAL A 92 15.76 33.29 -27.14
N SER A 93 15.02 32.62 -26.26
CA SER A 93 15.04 32.78 -24.81
C SER A 93 14.99 31.42 -24.15
N GLY A 94 15.68 31.26 -23.02
CA GLY A 94 15.73 29.98 -22.31
C GLY A 94 16.56 30.11 -21.04
N CYS A 95 16.66 29.02 -20.30
CA CYS A 95 17.40 28.96 -19.04
C CYS A 95 18.87 28.55 -19.22
N ASP A 96 19.25 28.07 -20.39
CA ASP A 96 20.64 27.72 -20.72
C ASP A 96 21.03 28.25 -22.10
N VAL A 97 22.33 28.34 -22.41
CA VAL A 97 22.83 28.90 -23.68
C VAL A 97 23.74 27.91 -24.41
N ASP A 98 23.47 27.68 -25.68
CA ASP A 98 24.38 27.00 -26.60
C ASP A 98 25.40 28.01 -27.14
N VAL A 99 26.59 27.99 -26.53
CA VAL A 99 27.67 28.92 -26.84
C VAL A 99 28.10 28.84 -28.31
N ALA A 100 28.06 27.66 -28.93
CA ALA A 100 28.47 27.51 -30.32
C ALA A 100 27.50 28.23 -31.27
N ARG A 101 26.20 28.04 -31.05
CA ARG A 101 25.12 28.71 -31.81
C ARG A 101 25.13 30.23 -31.62
N TYR A 102 25.35 30.68 -30.38
CA TYR A 102 25.47 32.10 -30.08
C TYR A 102 26.63 32.74 -30.87
N LEU A 103 27.80 32.10 -30.87
CA LEU A 103 28.99 32.59 -31.58
C LEU A 103 28.85 32.53 -33.10
N SER A 104 28.06 31.60 -33.63
CA SER A 104 27.75 31.54 -35.08
C SER A 104 26.66 32.52 -35.50
N GLY A 105 26.05 33.26 -34.57
CA GLY A 105 25.00 34.24 -34.87
C GLY A 105 23.61 33.64 -35.09
N GLU A 106 23.40 32.38 -34.69
CA GLU A 106 22.08 31.74 -34.75
C GLU A 106 21.16 32.39 -33.69
N PRO A 107 19.98 32.92 -34.06
CA PRO A 107 19.06 33.53 -33.10
C PRO A 107 18.56 32.55 -32.04
N GLU A 108 18.36 31.29 -32.42
CA GLU A 108 17.89 30.19 -31.57
C GLU A 108 19.08 29.54 -30.84
N ASN A 109 19.73 30.33 -29.98
CA ASN A 109 20.93 29.94 -29.23
C ASN A 109 20.67 29.69 -27.74
N MET A 110 19.45 29.93 -27.26
CA MET A 110 19.05 29.57 -25.91
C MET A 110 18.38 28.20 -25.92
N ILE A 111 18.50 27.47 -24.81
CA ILE A 111 17.84 26.18 -24.61
C ILE A 111 16.73 26.39 -23.59
N ASP A 112 15.51 26.07 -23.99
CA ASP A 112 14.37 25.96 -23.10
C ASP A 112 14.07 24.49 -22.85
N TYR A 113 13.83 24.13 -21.59
CA TYR A 113 13.52 22.76 -21.20
C TYR A 113 12.03 22.67 -20.92
N THR A 114 11.26 22.23 -21.93
CA THR A 114 9.85 21.97 -21.73
C THR A 114 9.66 20.55 -21.21
N MET A 115 8.75 20.35 -20.25
CA MET A 115 8.34 18.99 -19.93
C MET A 115 7.62 18.42 -21.16
N ALA A 116 8.14 17.34 -21.73
CA ALA A 116 7.40 16.64 -22.77
C ALA A 116 6.03 16.23 -22.20
N GLU A 117 4.94 16.52 -22.91
CA GLU A 117 3.59 16.10 -22.51
C GLU A 117 3.55 14.57 -22.48
N THR A 118 3.85 14.00 -21.33
CA THR A 118 3.52 12.62 -21.01
C THR A 118 2.03 12.60 -20.72
N ALA A 119 1.30 11.69 -21.37
CA ALA A 119 -0.14 11.56 -21.21
C ALA A 119 -0.48 11.40 -19.73
N ARG A 120 -1.03 12.48 -19.14
CA ARG A 120 -1.67 12.63 -17.81
C ARG A 120 -1.67 11.39 -16.90
N LEU A 121 -0.51 10.90 -16.49
CA LEU A 121 -0.43 10.16 -15.23
C LEU A 121 -0.63 11.21 -14.14
N SER A 122 -1.62 11.04 -13.29
CA SER A 122 -1.70 11.84 -12.07
C SER A 122 -0.32 11.82 -11.42
N ARG A 123 0.16 12.98 -10.94
CA ARG A 123 1.46 13.06 -10.24
C ARG A 123 1.54 12.12 -9.03
N VAL A 124 0.40 11.55 -8.65
CA VAL A 124 0.23 10.57 -7.59
C VAL A 124 -0.22 9.23 -8.18
N VAL A 125 0.50 8.16 -7.87
CA VAL A 125 0.06 6.78 -8.08
C VAL A 125 -0.53 6.26 -6.78
N THR A 126 -1.81 5.92 -6.75
CA THR A 126 -2.46 5.38 -5.55
C THR A 126 -2.44 3.86 -5.59
N LEU A 127 -1.75 3.24 -4.62
CA LEU A 127 -1.72 1.81 -4.41
C LEU A 127 -2.62 1.43 -3.25
N VAL A 128 -3.57 0.53 -3.49
CA VAL A 128 -4.42 -0.06 -2.45
C VAL A 128 -4.01 -1.52 -2.28
N VAL A 129 -3.40 -1.84 -1.15
CA VAL A 129 -2.84 -3.17 -0.87
C VAL A 129 -3.79 -3.95 0.02
N GLY A 130 -4.29 -5.07 -0.48
CA GLY A 130 -5.05 -6.03 0.30
C GLY A 130 -4.18 -6.70 1.37
N ILE A 131 -4.53 -6.54 2.64
CA ILE A 131 -3.79 -7.16 3.77
C ILE A 131 -4.51 -8.35 4.41
N GLY A 132 -5.68 -8.74 3.90
CA GLY A 132 -6.45 -9.88 4.40
C GLY A 132 -5.75 -11.21 4.11
N VAL A 133 -5.13 -11.83 5.11
CA VAL A 133 -4.29 -13.03 4.93
C VAL A 133 -4.83 -14.22 5.75
N PRO A 134 -5.18 -15.35 5.11
CA PRO A 134 -5.62 -16.56 5.79
C PRO A 134 -4.58 -17.10 6.79
N GLY A 135 -5.06 -17.72 7.87
CA GLY A 135 -4.20 -18.23 8.95
C GLY A 135 -3.13 -19.25 8.53
N GLN A 136 -3.34 -19.95 7.40
CA GLN A 136 -2.41 -20.93 6.85
C GLN A 136 -1.20 -20.32 6.11
N VAL A 137 -1.24 -19.02 5.80
CA VAL A 137 -0.12 -18.34 5.14
C VAL A 137 0.95 -18.03 6.16
N SER A 138 2.18 -18.45 5.86
CA SER A 138 3.31 -18.29 6.79
C SER A 138 3.79 -16.84 6.87
N ALA A 139 4.28 -16.43 8.03
CA ALA A 139 4.83 -15.07 8.24
C ALA A 139 5.92 -14.71 7.22
N ARG A 140 6.77 -15.67 6.85
CA ARG A 140 7.78 -15.50 5.80
C ARG A 140 7.17 -15.08 4.46
N LYS A 141 6.00 -15.63 4.09
CA LYS A 141 5.33 -15.31 2.83
C LYS A 141 4.66 -13.93 2.85
N ILE A 142 4.16 -13.50 4.01
CA ILE A 142 3.72 -12.12 4.23
C ILE A 142 4.90 -11.17 4.06
N GLN A 143 6.06 -11.50 4.67
CA GLN A 143 7.30 -10.74 4.52
C GLN A 143 7.77 -10.65 3.07
N GLU A 144 7.87 -11.77 2.35
CA GLU A 144 8.27 -11.79 0.94
C GLU A 144 7.37 -10.88 0.08
N HIS A 145 6.06 -10.88 0.32
CA HIS A 145 5.12 -10.01 -0.39
C HIS A 145 5.34 -8.51 -0.07
N GLY A 146 5.50 -8.14 1.20
CA GLY A 146 5.77 -6.75 1.58
C GLY A 146 7.11 -6.21 1.06
N HIS A 147 8.14 -7.04 0.94
CA HIS A 147 9.40 -6.63 0.30
C HIS A 147 9.22 -6.29 -1.18
N SER A 148 8.40 -7.05 -1.92
CA SER A 148 8.10 -6.72 -3.32
C SER A 148 7.28 -5.42 -3.45
N LEU A 149 6.39 -5.14 -2.49
CA LEU A 149 5.64 -3.87 -2.44
C LEU A 149 6.54 -2.67 -2.14
N MET A 150 7.55 -2.84 -1.28
CA MET A 150 8.59 -1.84 -1.05
C MET A 150 9.32 -1.53 -2.36
N ALA A 151 9.77 -2.56 -3.08
CA ALA A 151 10.44 -2.39 -4.36
C ALA A 151 9.57 -1.68 -5.40
N LEU A 152 8.26 -1.98 -5.45
CA LEU A 152 7.32 -1.26 -6.31
C LEU A 152 7.16 0.21 -5.92
N SER A 153 7.01 0.51 -4.63
CA SER A 153 6.89 1.88 -4.13
C SER A 153 8.12 2.72 -4.51
N GLU A 154 9.32 2.19 -4.28
CA GLU A 154 10.56 2.85 -4.65
C GLU A 154 10.70 3.00 -6.17
N ALA A 155 10.27 2.01 -6.96
CA ALA A 155 10.27 2.10 -8.43
C ALA A 155 9.42 3.27 -8.93
N ILE A 156 8.22 3.43 -8.37
CA ILE A 156 7.30 4.49 -8.72
C ILE A 156 7.93 5.84 -8.36
N ASP A 157 8.47 5.98 -7.15
CA ASP A 157 9.07 7.23 -6.70
C ASP A 157 10.31 7.61 -7.56
N GLN A 158 11.10 6.63 -8.06
CA GLN A 158 12.21 6.87 -8.99
C GLN A 158 11.79 7.39 -10.39
N THR A 159 10.53 7.20 -10.79
CA THR A 159 10.02 7.81 -12.03
C THR A 159 9.74 9.31 -11.91
N GLY A 160 9.85 9.87 -10.69
CA GLY A 160 9.49 11.26 -10.38
C GLY A 160 8.01 11.45 -10.01
N LEU A 161 7.25 10.35 -9.90
CA LEU A 161 5.89 10.35 -9.37
C LEU A 161 5.88 10.21 -7.85
N GLN A 162 4.75 10.52 -7.23
CA GLN A 162 4.54 10.28 -5.80
C GLN A 162 3.66 9.06 -5.62
N SER A 163 4.04 8.11 -4.77
CA SER A 163 3.11 7.06 -4.34
C SER A 163 2.23 7.51 -3.16
N GLU A 164 0.92 7.25 -3.24
CA GLU A 164 0.00 7.16 -2.10
C GLU A 164 -0.27 5.68 -1.81
N ILE A 165 -0.21 5.26 -0.55
CA ILE A 165 -0.33 3.84 -0.21
C ILE A 165 -1.35 3.64 0.90
N TRP A 166 -2.34 2.81 0.59
CA TRP A 166 -3.37 2.32 1.49
C TRP A 166 -3.16 0.83 1.75
N VAL A 167 -3.34 0.42 3.00
CA VAL A 167 -3.59 -0.99 3.33
C VAL A 167 -5.08 -1.17 3.59
N ASP A 168 -5.63 -2.25 3.07
CA ASP A 168 -7.07 -2.51 3.09
C ASP A 168 -7.34 -3.97 3.43
N ASP A 169 -7.96 -4.21 4.58
CA ASP A 169 -8.53 -5.53 4.88
C ASP A 169 -9.96 -5.57 4.36
N VAL A 170 -10.22 -6.47 3.40
CA VAL A 170 -11.55 -6.74 2.89
C VAL A 170 -12.00 -8.10 3.38
N SER A 171 -12.98 -8.08 4.28
CA SER A 171 -13.55 -9.28 4.89
C SER A 171 -14.98 -9.47 4.40
N VAL A 172 -15.28 -10.63 3.82
CA VAL A 172 -16.63 -11.00 3.38
C VAL A 172 -17.22 -12.08 4.28
N ASN A 173 -18.55 -12.16 4.35
CA ASN A 173 -19.21 -13.29 5.00
C ASN A 173 -18.97 -14.58 4.17
N SER A 174 -18.75 -15.74 4.80
CA SER A 174 -18.88 -17.00 4.06
C SER A 174 -19.47 -18.16 4.87
N ARG A 175 -20.55 -18.69 4.29
CA ARG A 175 -20.78 -20.12 4.08
C ARG A 175 -21.37 -20.32 2.68
N GLY A 176 -20.61 -20.98 1.80
CA GLY A 176 -21.14 -21.86 0.74
C GLY A 176 -21.61 -21.22 -0.57
N THR A 177 -20.68 -20.97 -1.50
CA THR A 177 -20.64 -21.51 -2.87
C THR A 177 -19.53 -20.77 -3.62
N HIS A 178 -18.89 -21.43 -4.58
CA HIS A 178 -18.05 -20.79 -5.60
C HIS A 178 -18.85 -19.84 -6.54
N ASN A 179 -19.96 -19.28 -6.05
CA ASN A 179 -20.90 -18.33 -6.66
C ASN A 179 -21.85 -17.69 -5.62
N ALA A 180 -21.53 -17.72 -4.32
CA ALA A 180 -22.35 -17.04 -3.30
C ALA A 180 -22.06 -15.54 -3.42
N LEU A 181 -23.05 -14.79 -3.88
CA LEU A 181 -23.02 -13.33 -3.88
C LEU A 181 -22.50 -12.83 -2.52
N VAL A 182 -21.43 -12.03 -2.57
CA VAL A 182 -20.92 -11.27 -1.45
C VAL A 182 -22.04 -10.33 -1.00
N ASN A 183 -22.87 -10.78 -0.06
CA ASN A 183 -24.00 -9.99 0.38
C ASN A 183 -23.55 -8.93 1.40
N HIS A 184 -22.48 -9.18 2.13
CA HIS A 184 -21.99 -8.30 3.19
C HIS A 184 -20.46 -8.30 3.17
N SER A 185 -19.87 -7.11 3.06
CA SER A 185 -18.43 -6.88 3.19
C SER A 185 -18.12 -5.86 4.29
N GLY A 186 -17.12 -6.15 5.12
CA GLY A 186 -16.52 -5.19 6.04
C GLY A 186 -15.12 -4.85 5.59
N ARG A 187 -14.78 -3.56 5.59
CA ARG A 187 -13.45 -3.07 5.23
C ARG A 187 -12.82 -2.24 6.33
N VAL A 188 -11.54 -2.43 6.54
CA VAL A 188 -10.71 -1.53 7.36
C VAL A 188 -9.60 -1.00 6.48
N ALA A 189 -9.72 0.25 6.07
CA ALA A 189 -8.76 0.93 5.22
C ALA A 189 -7.91 1.90 6.03
N VAL A 190 -6.60 1.83 5.86
CA VAL A 190 -5.63 2.66 6.58
C VAL A 190 -4.62 3.22 5.58
N ARG A 191 -4.52 4.55 5.49
CA ARG A 191 -3.45 5.15 4.70
C ARG A 191 -2.14 5.08 5.47
N ILE A 192 -1.12 4.51 4.85
CA ILE A 192 0.21 4.40 5.44
C ILE A 192 1.21 5.39 4.82
N LYS A 193 0.93 5.91 3.62
CA LYS A 193 1.72 6.99 3.00
C LYS A 193 0.81 7.93 2.23
N ALA A 194 0.81 9.22 2.55
CA ALA A 194 0.13 10.25 1.76
C ALA A 194 1.02 10.80 0.63
N PRO A 195 0.44 11.42 -0.41
CA PRO A 195 1.22 12.10 -1.45
C PRO A 195 2.16 13.17 -0.85
N GLY A 196 3.44 13.11 -1.19
CA GLY A 196 4.45 14.06 -0.72
C GLY A 196 4.87 13.90 0.75
N GLU A 197 4.37 12.88 1.45
CA GLU A 197 4.83 12.52 2.79
C GLU A 197 6.19 11.82 2.73
N SER A 198 7.06 12.10 3.71
CA SER A 198 8.32 11.39 3.86
C SER A 198 8.06 9.90 4.06
N PHE A 199 8.81 9.08 3.33
CA PHE A 199 8.68 7.63 3.42
C PHE A 199 9.38 7.10 4.69
N ASP A 200 8.64 6.38 5.54
CA ASP A 200 9.18 5.63 6.68
C ASP A 200 9.22 4.13 6.35
N PRO A 201 10.40 3.58 6.00
CA PRO A 201 10.53 2.17 5.64
C PRO A 201 10.23 1.23 6.80
N GLY A 202 10.49 1.64 8.04
CA GLY A 202 10.27 0.80 9.22
C GLY A 202 8.77 0.62 9.47
N MET A 203 8.03 1.73 9.46
CA MET A 203 6.56 1.71 9.57
C MET A 203 5.93 0.95 8.39
N PHE A 204 6.40 1.20 7.17
CA PHE A 204 5.92 0.51 5.97
C PHE A 204 6.09 -1.02 6.08
N MET A 205 7.27 -1.47 6.51
CA MET A 205 7.54 -2.89 6.71
C MET A 205 6.69 -3.47 7.83
N PHE A 206 6.46 -2.76 8.93
CA PHE A 206 5.51 -3.23 9.94
C PHE A 206 4.11 -3.43 9.33
N ALA A 207 3.58 -2.42 8.64
CA ALA A 207 2.24 -2.44 8.08
C ALA A 207 2.02 -3.57 7.05
N LEU A 208 3.03 -3.88 6.24
CA LEU A 208 2.87 -4.86 5.16
C LEU A 208 3.41 -6.25 5.46
N THR A 209 4.28 -6.40 6.45
CA THR A 209 4.93 -7.70 6.72
C THR A 209 4.61 -8.31 8.06
N HIS A 210 4.18 -7.51 9.03
CA HIS A 210 3.93 -8.00 10.38
C HIS A 210 2.49 -8.51 10.50
N ALA A 211 2.33 -9.77 10.90
CA ALA A 211 1.01 -10.39 11.07
C ALA A 211 0.10 -9.63 12.07
N GLY A 212 0.71 -8.92 13.03
CA GLY A 212 0.00 -8.07 13.97
C GLY A 212 -0.69 -6.85 13.35
N MET A 213 -0.31 -6.39 12.15
CA MET A 213 -1.06 -5.33 11.45
C MET A 213 -2.50 -5.79 11.17
N LEU A 214 -2.66 -6.96 10.55
CA LEU A 214 -3.98 -7.56 10.31
C LEU A 214 -4.59 -8.10 11.61
N ARG A 215 -3.91 -9.06 12.25
CA ARG A 215 -4.50 -9.91 13.30
C ARG A 215 -4.60 -9.22 14.66
N GLY A 216 -3.88 -8.13 14.82
CA GLY A 216 -3.92 -7.27 15.99
C GLY A 216 -4.68 -5.99 15.71
N LEU A 217 -4.05 -5.02 15.03
CA LEU A 217 -4.61 -3.68 14.88
C LEU A 217 -5.92 -3.68 14.08
N THR A 218 -5.91 -4.30 12.91
CA THR A 218 -7.08 -4.30 12.01
C THR A 218 -8.24 -5.10 12.59
N PHE A 219 -8.00 -6.31 13.08
CA PHE A 219 -9.02 -7.11 13.77
C PHE A 219 -9.54 -6.46 15.05
N ASN A 220 -8.73 -5.69 15.78
CA ASN A 220 -9.24 -4.89 16.90
C ASN A 220 -10.17 -3.78 16.39
N ALA A 221 -9.81 -3.11 15.29
CA ALA A 221 -10.64 -2.09 14.66
C ALA A 221 -12.00 -2.63 14.20
N MET A 222 -12.06 -3.86 13.67
CA MET A 222 -13.31 -4.48 13.24
C MET A 222 -14.36 -4.59 14.37
N HIS A 223 -13.96 -4.59 15.64
CA HIS A 223 -14.93 -4.59 16.76
C HIS A 223 -15.70 -3.27 16.89
N ALA A 224 -15.30 -2.21 16.18
CA ALA A 224 -16.04 -0.96 16.10
C ALA A 224 -17.21 -0.99 15.09
N PHE A 225 -17.33 -2.06 14.30
CA PHE A 225 -18.45 -2.20 13.38
C PHE A 225 -19.79 -2.31 14.14
N PRO A 226 -20.90 -1.82 13.56
CA PRO A 226 -22.22 -2.02 14.15
C PRO A 226 -22.59 -3.50 14.29
N ALA A 227 -23.47 -3.82 15.26
CA ALA A 227 -23.84 -5.20 15.59
C ALA A 227 -24.23 -6.11 14.41
N PRO A 228 -24.98 -5.64 13.37
CA PRO A 228 -25.28 -6.47 12.20
C PRO A 228 -24.02 -6.97 11.50
N TRP A 229 -23.01 -6.13 11.35
CA TRP A 229 -21.74 -6.44 10.70
C TRP A 229 -20.87 -7.37 11.54
N ILE A 230 -20.86 -7.19 12.86
CA ILE A 230 -20.19 -8.11 13.80
C ILE A 230 -20.69 -9.55 13.59
N GLY A 231 -22.01 -9.73 13.52
CA GLY A 231 -22.63 -11.03 13.29
C GLY A 231 -22.34 -11.60 11.89
N GLN A 232 -22.53 -10.79 10.84
CA GLN A 232 -22.33 -11.23 9.45
C GLN A 232 -20.89 -11.65 9.16
N LEU A 233 -19.91 -10.94 9.73
CA LEU A 233 -18.49 -11.19 9.53
C LEU A 233 -17.89 -12.09 10.61
N ASN A 234 -18.67 -12.56 11.59
CA ASN A 234 -18.20 -13.40 12.68
C ASN A 234 -16.97 -12.78 13.41
N ILE A 235 -17.05 -11.47 13.69
CA ILE A 235 -15.99 -10.70 14.35
C ILE A 235 -15.83 -11.15 15.79
N GLY A 236 -14.57 -11.32 16.22
CA GLY A 236 -14.22 -11.93 17.51
C GLY A 236 -13.94 -13.42 17.45
N ASN A 237 -14.21 -14.06 16.31
CA ASN A 237 -13.88 -15.46 16.06
C ASN A 237 -13.16 -15.61 14.71
N GLY A 238 -13.91 -15.65 13.60
CA GLY A 238 -13.35 -15.90 12.27
C GLY A 238 -12.90 -14.64 11.52
N TYR A 239 -13.49 -13.48 11.85
CA TYR A 239 -13.18 -12.20 11.18
C TYR A 239 -13.38 -12.23 9.66
N GLY A 240 -14.40 -12.94 9.19
CA GLY A 240 -14.74 -13.04 7.77
C GLY A 240 -13.74 -13.87 6.96
N TRP A 241 -13.86 -13.76 5.64
CA TRP A 241 -12.95 -14.37 4.69
C TRP A 241 -12.32 -13.29 3.82
N ALA A 242 -11.01 -13.39 3.62
CA ALA A 242 -10.31 -12.53 2.68
C ALA A 242 -10.75 -12.86 1.24
N THR A 243 -10.93 -11.82 0.42
CA THR A 243 -11.26 -11.92 -1.00
C THR A 243 -10.22 -11.21 -1.86
N ARG A 244 -10.10 -11.61 -3.13
CA ARG A 244 -9.28 -10.90 -4.13
C ARG A 244 -10.05 -9.81 -4.87
N GLU A 245 -11.36 -9.73 -4.65
CA GLU A 245 -12.20 -8.74 -5.31
C GLU A 245 -11.92 -7.34 -4.77
N PHE A 246 -11.78 -6.37 -5.66
CA PHE A 246 -11.67 -4.97 -5.29
C PHE A 246 -13.08 -4.42 -5.04
N ILE A 247 -13.54 -4.50 -3.79
CA ILE A 247 -14.89 -4.12 -3.39
C ILE A 247 -14.92 -2.64 -2.99
N ALA A 248 -15.95 -1.91 -3.46
CA ALA A 248 -16.19 -0.50 -3.16
C ALA A 248 -15.00 0.40 -3.55
N THR A 249 -14.62 0.32 -4.83
CA THR A 249 -13.51 1.06 -5.44
C THR A 249 -13.65 2.58 -5.33
N ASP A 250 -14.89 3.07 -5.29
CA ASP A 250 -15.23 4.50 -5.25
C ASP A 250 -14.79 5.19 -3.94
N ASP A 251 -14.34 4.43 -2.92
CA ASP A 251 -13.75 4.98 -1.70
C ASP A 251 -12.32 5.51 -1.90
N TYR A 252 -11.70 5.22 -3.04
CA TYR A 252 -10.35 5.64 -3.41
C TYR A 252 -10.36 6.60 -4.60
N PRO A 253 -9.27 7.39 -4.79
CA PRO A 253 -9.13 8.23 -5.97
C PRO A 253 -9.26 7.44 -7.28
N ASP A 254 -9.86 8.06 -8.30
CA ASP A 254 -9.95 7.50 -9.64
C ASP A 254 -8.56 7.05 -10.15
N GLY A 255 -8.51 5.83 -10.70
CA GLY A 255 -7.26 5.24 -11.18
C GLY A 255 -6.38 4.60 -10.10
N ALA A 256 -6.88 4.44 -8.86
CA ALA A 256 -6.19 3.66 -7.85
C ALA A 256 -5.98 2.20 -8.31
N LEU A 257 -4.75 1.73 -8.17
CA LEU A 257 -4.39 0.35 -8.48
C LEU A 257 -4.57 -0.52 -7.23
N TYR A 258 -5.39 -1.56 -7.35
CA TYR A 258 -5.57 -2.54 -6.29
C TYR A 258 -4.61 -3.72 -6.45
N ILE A 259 -3.87 -4.01 -5.39
CA ILE A 259 -3.01 -5.18 -5.26
C ILE A 259 -3.73 -6.17 -4.34
N PRO A 260 -4.20 -7.32 -4.85
CA PRO A 260 -5.01 -8.25 -4.07
C PRO A 260 -4.17 -8.91 -2.96
N PRO A 261 -4.82 -9.36 -1.87
CA PRO A 261 -4.13 -10.05 -0.78
C PRO A 261 -3.62 -11.42 -1.21
N ILE A 262 -2.66 -11.94 -0.42
CA ILE A 262 -2.17 -13.31 -0.55
C ILE A 262 -3.10 -14.28 0.18
N LEU A 263 -3.72 -15.22 -0.55
CA LEU A 263 -4.66 -16.19 0.02
C LEU A 263 -4.01 -17.56 0.30
N ASN A 264 -2.84 -17.79 -0.28
CA ASN A 264 -2.01 -18.97 -0.02
C ASN A 264 -0.52 -18.65 -0.18
N ASN A 265 0.36 -19.55 0.26
CA ASN A 265 1.82 -19.34 0.24
C ASN A 265 2.42 -19.17 -1.18
N ARG A 266 1.72 -19.55 -2.25
CA ARG A 266 2.17 -19.37 -3.65
C ARG A 266 1.84 -17.99 -4.21
N ASP A 267 0.95 -17.25 -3.55
CA ASP A 267 0.55 -15.91 -3.96
C ASP A 267 1.55 -14.83 -3.55
N ALA A 268 2.55 -15.19 -2.74
CA ALA A 268 3.51 -14.24 -2.19
C ALA A 268 4.41 -13.62 -3.27
N GLY A 269 4.74 -12.34 -3.04
CA GLY A 269 5.44 -11.51 -4.01
C GLY A 269 4.50 -10.88 -5.03
N ILE A 270 4.99 -9.84 -5.69
CA ILE A 270 4.33 -9.22 -6.85
C ILE A 270 5.35 -9.07 -7.97
N SER A 271 4.87 -9.04 -9.21
CA SER A 271 5.72 -8.73 -10.36
C SER A 271 5.89 -7.21 -10.46
N VAL A 272 6.95 -6.66 -9.87
CA VAL A 272 7.25 -5.22 -9.93
C VAL A 272 7.24 -4.72 -11.37
N LYS A 273 7.96 -5.40 -12.30
CA LYS A 273 7.93 -5.05 -13.73
C LYS A 273 6.52 -5.13 -14.34
N GLY A 274 5.76 -6.18 -14.00
CA GLY A 274 4.39 -6.36 -14.51
C GLY A 274 3.48 -5.21 -14.09
N THR A 275 3.54 -4.85 -12.81
CA THR A 275 2.76 -3.73 -12.25
C THR A 275 3.20 -2.38 -12.82
N LEU A 276 4.50 -2.14 -12.98
CA LEU A 276 4.99 -0.90 -13.61
C LEU A 276 4.54 -0.77 -15.07
N ARG A 277 4.46 -1.87 -15.83
CA ARG A 277 3.90 -1.87 -17.19
C ARG A 277 2.41 -1.55 -17.19
N GLU A 278 1.64 -2.12 -16.27
CA GLU A 278 0.21 -1.81 -16.12
C GLU A 278 -0.02 -0.32 -15.81
N LEU A 279 0.89 0.28 -15.04
CA LEU A 279 0.91 1.72 -14.75
C LEU A 279 1.49 2.58 -15.89
N GLY A 280 2.00 1.99 -16.97
CA GLY A 280 2.67 2.73 -18.06
C GLY A 280 4.03 3.35 -17.68
N LEU A 281 4.62 2.90 -16.57
CA LEU A 281 5.87 3.42 -16.00
C LEU A 281 7.12 2.68 -16.49
N LEU A 282 6.95 1.63 -17.28
CA LEU A 282 8.02 0.86 -17.87
C LEU A 282 7.88 0.90 -19.40
N LYS A 283 9.01 1.02 -20.11
CA LYS A 283 9.09 0.93 -21.57
C LYS A 283 8.73 -0.49 -22.02
N ASP A 284 8.09 -0.58 -23.19
CA ASP A 284 7.80 -1.86 -23.86
C ASP A 284 9.07 -2.59 -24.30
#